data_AF-A0A316YIF2-F1
#
_entry.id   AF-A0A316YIF2-F1
#
_cell.length_a   1.000
_cell.length_b   1.000
_cell.length_c   1.000
_cell.angle_alpha   90.00
_cell.angle_beta   90.00
_cell.angle_gamma   90.00
#
_symmetry.space_group_name_H-M   'P 1'
#
loop_
_entity.id
_entity.type
_entity.pdbx_description
1 polymer ?
#
loop_
_entity_poly.entity_id
_entity_poly.type
_entity_poly.pdbx_seq_one_letter_code
_entity_poly.pdbx_strand_id
1 'polypeptide(L)' 'MPPKKSSAAAAGGKKKSSPYNVFMKEELAKLKSDPRPHKEKFKAVAALWAKSPKNPKNAK' A
#
# COMPACT_ATOMS: atom_id res chain seq x y z
N MET A 1 32.88 -10.10 -22.75
CA MET A 1 31.85 -10.39 -21.71
C MET A 1 30.86 -9.22 -21.72
N PRO A 2 29.54 -9.45 -21.87
CA PRO A 2 28.58 -8.35 -22.03
C PRO A 2 28.42 -7.58 -20.71
N PRO A 3 28.29 -6.24 -20.73
CA PRO A 3 28.13 -5.45 -19.52
C PRO A 3 26.78 -5.77 -18.87
N LYS A 4 26.82 -6.10 -17.57
CA LYS A 4 25.66 -6.21 -16.69
C LYS A 4 24.73 -5.03 -16.94
N LYS A 5 23.50 -5.30 -17.38
CA LYS A 5 22.41 -4.32 -17.51
C LYS A 5 22.23 -3.65 -16.14
N SER A 6 22.81 -2.46 -15.99
CA SER A 6 22.53 -1.54 -14.90
C SER A 6 21.04 -1.29 -14.88
N SER A 7 20.37 -1.78 -13.82
CA SER A 7 18.99 -1.42 -13.54
C SER A 7 18.95 0.09 -13.40
N ALA A 8 18.27 0.73 -14.34
CA ALA A 8 18.00 2.15 -14.33
C ALA A 8 17.34 2.51 -12.99
N ALA A 9 18.16 2.99 -12.05
CA ALA A 9 17.71 3.73 -10.89
C ALA A 9 17.21 5.07 -11.43
N ALA A 10 15.99 5.04 -11.97
CA ALA A 10 15.27 6.20 -12.40
C ALA A 10 15.17 7.16 -11.22
N ALA A 11 15.65 8.37 -11.49
CA ALA A 11 15.59 9.54 -10.65
C ALA A 11 14.24 9.74 -9.95
N GLY A 12 14.30 10.18 -8.69
CA GLY A 12 13.69 11.47 -8.36
C GLY A 12 12.17 11.61 -8.40
N GLY A 13 11.40 10.54 -8.25
CA GLY A 13 9.96 10.65 -8.01
C GLY A 13 9.58 9.82 -6.81
N LYS A 14 9.17 10.45 -5.69
CA LYS A 14 8.32 9.77 -4.70
C LYS A 14 7.15 9.20 -5.50
N LYS A 15 7.20 7.91 -5.86
CA LYS A 15 6.09 7.23 -6.55
C LYS A 15 4.88 7.57 -5.72
N LYS A 16 3.96 8.37 -6.27
CA LYS A 16 2.74 8.80 -5.58
C LYS A 16 2.16 7.52 -5.02
N SER A 17 2.17 7.40 -3.69
CA SER A 17 1.74 6.17 -3.04
C SER A 17 0.36 5.87 -3.59
N SER A 18 0.19 4.70 -4.20
CA SER A 18 -1.10 4.28 -4.76
C SER A 18 -2.19 4.53 -3.70
N PRO A 19 -3.42 4.93 -4.09
CA PRO A 19 -4.52 5.15 -3.15
C PRO A 19 -4.66 4.02 -2.12
N TYR A 20 -4.38 2.79 -2.56
CA TYR A 20 -4.29 1.62 -1.69
C TYR A 20 -3.21 1.76 -0.60
N ASN A 21 -1.98 2.09 -0.97
CA ASN A 21 -0.88 2.23 -0.01
C ASN A 21 -1.10 3.40 0.96
N VAL A 22 -1.76 4.47 0.53
CA VAL A 22 -2.14 5.57 1.44
C VAL A 22 -3.16 5.06 2.46
N PHE A 23 -4.24 4.45 1.99
CA PHE A 23 -5.28 3.91 2.86
C PHE A 23 -4.75 2.85 3.82
N MET A 24 -3.93 1.92 3.33
CA MET A 24 -3.31 0.88 4.15
C MET A 24 -2.45 1.49 5.26
N LYS A 25 -1.67 2.54 4.97
CA LYS A 25 -0.84 3.20 5.98
C LYS A 25 -1.67 4.02 6.98
N GLU A 26 -2.71 4.72 6.53
CA GLU A 26 -3.62 5.48 7.41
C GLU A 26 -4.38 4.56 8.36
N GLU A 27 -4.96 3.48 7.85
CA GLU A 27 -5.72 2.54 8.66
C GLU A 27 -4.81 1.68 9.56
N LEU A 28 -3.63 1.25 9.10
CA LEU A 28 -2.66 0.61 9.98
C LEU A 28 -2.12 1.58 11.05
N ALA A 29 -2.04 2.88 10.77
CA ALA A 29 -1.69 3.88 11.76
C ALA A 29 -2.78 4.04 12.83
N LYS A 30 -4.06 3.99 12.46
CA LYS A 30 -5.18 3.92 13.42
C LYS A 30 -5.15 2.65 14.26
N LEU A 31 -4.86 1.50 13.65
CA LEU A 31 -4.77 0.20 14.33
C LEU A 31 -3.42 -0.02 15.05
N LYS A 32 -2.57 1.01 15.17
CA LYS A 32 -1.27 0.88 15.83
C LYS A 32 -1.38 0.65 17.34
N SER A 33 -2.46 1.12 17.96
CA SER A 33 -2.76 0.88 19.38
C SER A 33 -3.40 -0.48 19.65
N ASP A 34 -3.84 -1.20 18.61
CA ASP A 34 -4.47 -2.50 18.78
C ASP A 34 -3.38 -3.57 19.03
N PRO A 35 -3.55 -4.53 19.95
CA PRO A 35 -2.52 -5.53 20.26
C PRO A 35 -2.51 -6.73 19.29
N ARG A 36 -3.43 -6.80 18.31
CA ARG A 36 -3.52 -7.93 17.37
C ARG A 36 -2.27 -8.09 16.50
N PRO A 37 -2.01 -9.30 15.97
CA PRO A 37 -0.94 -9.53 15.01
C PRO A 37 -1.05 -8.59 13.81
N HIS A 38 0.08 -8.05 13.35
CA HIS A 38 0.14 -7.20 12.16
C HIS A 38 -0.56 -7.83 10.94
N LYS A 39 -0.47 -9.16 10.80
CA LYS A 39 -1.09 -9.91 9.72
C LYS A 39 -2.63 -9.84 9.74
N GLU A 40 -3.24 -9.88 10.92
CA GLU A 40 -4.69 -9.77 11.08
C GLU A 40 -5.18 -8.36 10.83
N LYS A 41 -4.47 -7.36 11.36
CA LYS A 41 -4.75 -5.94 11.09
C LYS A 41 -4.66 -5.65 9.60
N PHE A 42 -3.60 -6.12 8.95
CA PHE A 42 -3.42 -5.94 7.51
C PHE A 42 -4.53 -6.60 6.70
N LYS A 43 -4.97 -7.82 7.08
CA LYS A 43 -6.08 -8.51 6.41
C LYS A 43 -7.41 -7.78 6.61
N ALA A 44 -7.68 -7.27 7.80
CA ALA A 44 -8.87 -6.48 8.10
C ALA A 44 -8.90 -5.18 7.29
N VAL A 45 -7.79 -4.44 7.26
CA VAL A 45 -7.65 -3.20 6.49
C VAL A 45 -7.73 -3.46 4.98
N ALA A 46 -7.14 -4.55 4.48
CA ALA A 46 -7.28 -4.93 3.07
C ALA A 46 -8.72 -5.27 2.69
N ALA A 47 -9.47 -5.95 3.57
CA ALA A 47 -10.90 -6.21 3.38
C ALA A 47 -11.73 -4.93 3.42
N LEU A 48 -11.38 -3.97 4.28
CA LEU A 48 -11.99 -2.63 4.31
C LEU A 48 -11.67 -1.85 3.03
N TRP A 49 -10.43 -1.94 2.51
CA TRP A 49 -10.06 -1.33 1.23
C TRP A 49 -10.87 -1.90 0.06
N ALA A 50 -11.07 -3.22 0.04
CA ALA A 50 -11.90 -3.88 -0.96
C ALA A 50 -13.37 -3.43 -0.93
N LYS A 51 -13.84 -2.83 0.17
CA LYS A 51 -15.18 -2.21 0.30
C LYS A 51 -15.16 -0.68 0.24
N SER A 52 -13.98 -0.06 0.25
CA SER A 52 -13.84 1.39 0.36
C SER A 52 -14.20 2.07 -0.97
N PRO A 53 -14.97 3.17 -0.96
CA PRO A 53 -15.25 3.97 -2.16
C PRO A 53 -14.01 4.71 -2.67
N LYS A 54 -12.94 4.82 -1.85
CA LYS A 54 -11.63 5.33 -2.29
C LYS A 54 -10.86 4.34 -3.16
N ASN A 55 -11.29 3.08 -3.24
CA ASN A 55 -10.70 2.12 -4.12
C ASN A 55 -11.18 2.39 -5.55
N PRO A 56 -10.29 2.76 -6.50
CA PRO A 56 -10.67 3.00 -7.88
C PRO A 56 -11.31 1.77 -8.55
N LYS A 57 -11.16 0.58 -7.95
CA LYS A 57 -11.78 -0.68 -8.38
C LYS A 57 -13.26 -0.81 -7.96
N ASN A 58 -13.71 -0.07 -6.95
CA ASN A 58 -15.12 0.07 -6.55
C ASN A 58 -15.77 1.34 -7.10
N ALA A 59 -14.99 2.25 -7.69
CA ALA A 59 -15.49 3.46 -8.35
C ALA A 59 -16.05 3.13 -9.75
N LYS A 60 -16.89 2.10 -9.86
CA LYS A 60 -17.59 1.74 -11.10
C LYS A 60 -19.08 2.00 -10.97
#